data_AF-A0A383VF29-F1
#
_entry.id   AF-A0A383VF29-F1
#
_cell.length_a   1.000
_cell.length_b   1.000
_cell.length_c   1.000
_cell.angle_alpha   90.00
_cell.angle_beta   90.00
_cell.angle_gamma   90.00
#
_symmetry.space_group_name_H-M   'P 1'
#
loop_
_entity.id
_entity.type
_entity.pdbx_description
1 polymer ?
#
loop_
_entity_poly.entity_id
_entity_poly.type
_entity_poly.pdbx_seq_one_letter_code
_entity_poly.pdbx_strand_id
1 'polypeptide(L)' 'MSQVRNPKGQEQSFKCADTQYILDAAEAAGLEMPNSCRSGTCCTCAGKIQSGKVDQSEQNFLDDEQMEQVGA' A
#
# COMPACT_ATOMS: atom_id res chain seq x y z
N MET A 1 -13.82 -1.53 1.12
CA MET A 1 -13.14 -2.72 1.69
C MET A 1 -11.85 -2.90 0.91
N SER A 2 -10.72 -2.96 1.60
CA SER A 2 -9.40 -3.11 0.98
C SER A 2 -8.85 -4.50 1.25
N GLN A 3 -7.97 -4.98 0.37
CA GLN A 3 -7.36 -6.30 0.48
C GLN A 3 -5.85 -6.20 0.20
N VAL A 4 -5.05 -6.94 0.96
CA VAL A 4 -3.61 -7.12 0.71
C VAL A 4 -3.30 -8.60 0.55
N ARG A 5 -2.30 -8.91 -0.28
CA ARG A 5 -1.82 -10.26 -0.54
C ARG A 5 -0.32 -10.33 -0.31
N ASN A 6 0.12 -11.27 0.54
CA ASN A 6 1.53 -11.48 0.80
C ASN A 6 2.20 -12.36 -0.27
N PRO A 7 3.55 -12.47 -0.31
CA PRO A 7 4.26 -13.30 -1.28
C PRO A 7 3.94 -14.81 -1.21
N LYS A 8 3.43 -15.30 -0.08
CA LYS A 8 2.95 -16.69 0.07
C LYS A 8 1.53 -16.89 -0.49
N GLY A 9 0.92 -15.83 -1.01
CA GLY A 9 -0.42 -15.84 -1.58
C GLY A 9 -1.54 -15.76 -0.55
N GLN A 10 -1.25 -15.44 0.71
CA GLN A 10 -2.27 -15.27 1.73
C GLN A 10 -2.90 -13.88 1.59
N GLU A 11 -4.23 -13.84 1.61
CA GLU A 11 -5.02 -12.64 1.44
C GLU A 11 -5.67 -12.22 2.76
N GLN A 12 -5.67 -10.93 3.05
CA GLN A 12 -6.31 -10.36 4.21
C GLN A 12 -7.11 -9.12 3.79
N SER A 13 -8.35 -9.03 4.27
CA SER A 13 -9.25 -7.92 3.98
C SER A 13 -9.52 -7.09 5.22
N PHE A 14 -9.58 -5.78 5.07
CA PHE A 14 -9.83 -4.84 6.15
C PHE A 14 -10.62 -3.63 5.65
N LYS A 15 -11.16 -2.86 6.60
CA LYS A 15 -11.83 -1.59 6.30
C LYS A 15 -10.76 -0.51 6.18
N CYS A 16 -10.80 0.23 5.08
CA CYS A 16 -10.00 1.43 4.85
C CYS A 16 -10.98 2.50 4.35
N ALA A 17 -10.98 3.67 4.99
CA ALA A 17 -11.72 4.82 4.48
C ALA A 17 -10.97 5.45 3.29
N ASP A 18 -11.68 6.19 2.44
CA ASP A 18 -11.09 6.84 1.25
C ASP A 18 -10.06 7.92 1.62
N THR A 19 -10.13 8.45 2.86
CA THR A 19 -9.21 9.46 3.40
C THR A 19 -8.17 8.86 4.34
N GLN A 20 -8.00 7.53 4.36
CA GLN A 20 -7.11 6.83 5.28
C GLN A 20 -6.00 6.13 4.50
N TYR A 21 -4.76 6.21 4.98
CA TYR A 21 -3.69 5.42 4.39
C TYR A 21 -3.94 3.92 4.60
N ILE A 22 -3.71 3.16 3.53
CA ILE A 22 -3.89 1.69 3.54
C ILE A 22 -2.99 1.04 4.60
N LEU A 23 -1.78 1.55 4.81
CA LEU A 23 -0.85 1.05 5.82
C LEU A 23 -1.44 1.17 7.24
N ASP A 24 -1.99 2.34 7.58
CA ASP A 24 -2.60 2.58 8.89
C ASP A 24 -3.86 1.72 9.10
N ALA A 25 -4.66 1.58 8.05
CA ALA A 25 -5.86 0.73 8.09
C ALA A 25 -5.52 -0.76 8.29
N ALA A 26 -4.43 -1.23 7.67
CA ALA A 26 -3.93 -2.59 7.85
C ALA A 26 -3.41 -2.81 9.29
N GLU A 27 -2.61 -1.88 9.81
CA GLU A 27 -2.10 -1.95 11.19
C GLU A 27 -3.23 -1.90 12.23
N ALA A 28 -4.24 -1.05 12.04
CA ALA A 28 -5.43 -0.98 12.89
C ALA A 28 -6.25 -2.27 12.88
N ALA A 29 -6.19 -3.04 11.79
CA ALA A 29 -6.79 -4.37 11.66
C ALA A 29 -5.89 -5.49 12.21
N GLY A 30 -4.72 -5.16 12.77
CA GLY A 30 -3.77 -6.11 13.36
C GLY A 30 -2.86 -6.80 12.36
N LEU A 31 -2.69 -6.26 11.15
CA LEU A 31 -1.77 -6.79 10.15
C LEU A 31 -0.38 -6.19 10.35
N GLU A 32 0.65 -7.04 10.31
CA GLU A 32 2.04 -6.61 10.28
C GLU A 32 2.48 -6.35 8.84
N MET A 33 2.63 -5.06 8.50
CA MET A 33 3.06 -4.62 7.18
C MET A 33 4.51 -4.10 7.24
N PRO A 34 5.36 -4.40 6.25
CA PRO A 34 6.71 -3.87 6.22
C PRO A 34 6.66 -2.34 6.09
N ASN A 35 7.23 -1.61 7.05
CA ASN A 35 7.30 -0.15 7.03
C ASN A 35 8.57 0.39 7.69
N SER A 36 8.96 1.61 7.33
CA SER A 36 10.13 2.29 7.88
C SER A 36 9.92 3.82 7.98
N CYS A 37 9.98 4.56 6.87
CA CYS A 37 9.96 6.03 6.92
C CYS A 37 8.60 6.65 7.28
N ARG A 38 7.49 6.01 6.88
CA ARG A 38 6.12 6.54 6.95
C ARG A 38 5.92 7.93 6.34
N SER A 39 6.83 8.37 5.47
CA SER A 39 6.83 9.70 4.85
C SER A 39 6.91 9.64 3.32
N GLY A 40 6.71 8.47 2.72
CA GLY A 40 6.74 8.30 1.26
C GLY A 40 8.13 8.41 0.60
N THR A 41 9.22 8.38 1.37
CA THR A 41 10.59 8.60 0.88
C THR A 41 11.46 7.34 0.86
N CYS A 42 10.93 6.18 1.25
CA CYS A 42 11.61 4.89 1.20
C CYS A 42 10.76 3.83 0.50
N CYS A 43 11.34 2.68 0.18
CA CYS A 43 10.64 1.57 -0.50
C CYS A 43 10.17 0.43 0.41
N THR A 44 10.32 0.52 1.73
CA THR A 44 10.03 -0.62 2.63
C THR A 44 8.57 -1.08 2.55
N CYS A 45 7.62 -0.16 2.38
CA CYS A 45 6.20 -0.46 2.26
C CYS A 45 5.71 -0.59 0.81
N ALA A 46 6.62 -0.71 -0.16
CA ALA A 46 6.23 -0.81 -1.57
C ALA A 46 5.39 -2.08 -1.81
N GLY A 47 4.30 -1.90 -2.57
CA GLY A 47 3.41 -2.97 -2.99
C GLY A 47 3.00 -2.76 -4.45
N LYS A 48 2.37 -3.77 -5.04
CA LYS A 48 1.83 -3.70 -6.40
C LYS A 48 0.31 -3.84 -6.36
N ILE A 49 -0.38 -2.95 -7.06
CA ILE A 49 -1.83 -2.99 -7.20
C ILE A 49 -2.17 -4.12 -8.17
N GLN A 50 -2.88 -5.14 -7.67
CA GLN A 50 -3.40 -6.21 -8.51
C GLN A 50 -4.74 -5.84 -9.15
N SER A 51 -5.53 -5.00 -8.47
CA SER A 51 -6.80 -4.46 -8.95
C SER A 51 -7.21 -3.24 -8.13
N GLY A 52 -8.02 -2.36 -8.72
CA GLY A 52 -8.47 -1.11 -8.09
C GLY A 52 -7.57 0.08 -8.45
N LYS A 53 -7.73 1.17 -7.71
CA LYS A 53 -6.93 2.40 -7.81
C LYS A 53 -6.65 2.93 -6.42
N VAL A 54 -5.51 3.58 -6.26
CA VAL A 54 -5.14 4.26 -5.01
C VAL A 54 -4.66 5.67 -5.36
N ASP A 55 -4.85 6.59 -4.43
CA ASP A 55 -4.13 7.86 -4.49
C ASP A 55 -2.83 7.71 -3.70
N GLN A 56 -1.70 7.92 -4.37
CA GLN A 56 -0.38 7.93 -3.76
C GLN A 56 0.41 9.18 -4.17
N SER A 57 -0.25 10.30 -4.47
CA SER A 57 0.39 11.54 -4.93
C SER A 57 1.40 12.14 -3.93
N GLU A 58 1.36 11.71 -2.67
CA GLU A 58 2.25 12.17 -1.60
C GLU A 58 3.57 11.39 -1.51
N GLN A 59 3.71 10.30 -2.27
CA GLN A 59 4.96 9.54 -2.33
C GLN A 59 6.03 10.32 -3.12
N ASN A 60 7.31 10.15 -2.76
CA ASN A 60 8.43 10.82 -3.43
C ASN A 60 9.61 9.87 -3.72
N PHE A 61 9.36 8.56 -3.74
CA PHE A 61 10.39 7.54 -3.98
C PHE A 61 10.30 6.91 -5.38
N LEU A 62 9.09 6.57 -5.83
CA LEU A 62 8.85 5.95 -7.14
C LEU A 62 8.81 7.02 -8.23
N ASP A 63 9.47 6.74 -9.35
CA ASP A 63 9.34 7.55 -10.57
C ASP A 63 8.09 7.17 -11.39
N ASP A 64 7.79 7.94 -12.43
CA ASP A 64 6.59 7.75 -13.26
C ASP A 64 6.55 6.36 -13.92
N GLU A 65 7.69 5.81 -14.33
CA GLU A 65 7.76 4.48 -14.94
C GLU A 65 7.40 3.39 -13.92
N GLN A 66 7.92 3.52 -12.70
CA GLN A 66 7.61 2.62 -11.59
C GLN A 66 6.15 2.74 -11.16
N MET A 67 5.59 3.95 -11.15
CA MET A 67 4.18 4.22 -10.85
C MET A 67 3.25 3.46 -11.81
N GLU A 68 3.55 3.48 -13.12
CA GLU A 68 2.82 2.71 -14.13
C GLU A 68 2.95 1.19 -13.88
N GLN A 69 4.14 0.71 -13.49
CA GLN A 69 4.37 -0.71 -13.24
C GLN A 69 3.66 -1.24 -11.98
N VAL A 70 3.50 -0.40 -10.96
CA VAL A 70 2.79 -0.74 -9.72
C VAL A 70 1.28 -0.50 -9.80
N GLY A 71 0.80 0.19 -10.84
CA GLY A 71 -0.62 0.33 -11.18
C GLY A 71 -1.33 1.49 -10.48
N ALA A 72 -0.60 2.57 -10.19
CA ALA A 72 -1.17 3.80 -9.62
C ALA A 72 -2.12 4.51 -10.61
#